data_AF-E4NBW7-F1
#
_entry.id   AF-E4NBW7-F1
#
_cell.length_a   1.000
_cell.length_b   1.000
_cell.length_c   1.000
_cell.angle_alpha   90.00
_cell.angle_beta   90.00
_cell.angle_gamma   90.00
#
_symmetry.space_group_name_H-M   'P 1'
#
loop_
_entity.id
_entity.type
_entity.pdbx_description
1 polymer ?
#
loop_
_entity_poly.entity_id
_entity_poly.type
_entity_poly.pdbx_seq_one_letter_code
_entity_poly.pdbx_strand_id
1 'polypeptide(L)'
;MRAQFVLSEIGVGLRRNLTMTIAVVVSVALSLALAGASLLVRDQVNSMKDYWYDKVEVSIYFCTKADHTSPQCAAGAATDDQVAQVKTDLAKMALVQTYTFESSSEAYQHFKQSNPDNPLLAAVGPEAMPQSWRVKLNDPTKFDVVQSAFAGKPGVKSVEDQRKILENLFGLLRGLQTAAFVIMVLMLFVALLLIVNTVRVSAFSRRRETGIMRLVGASNFYVQMPFIAEAAFAALLGSALASGLLLGGHFFVQHWLAKKVAFITFIGLSSVLAVIPLLIVVGMLMAGIAAFFTLRKYLKV
;
A
#
# COMPACT_ATOMS: atom_id res chain seq x y z
N MET A 1 -3.52 -12.86 45.60
CA MET A 1 -4.99 -13.02 45.77
C MET A 1 -5.87 -12.10 44.90
N ARG A 2 -5.38 -10.99 44.31
CA ARG A 2 -6.23 -10.09 43.50
C ARG A 2 -6.41 -10.48 42.01
N ALA A 3 -5.43 -11.15 41.39
CA ALA A 3 -5.49 -11.50 39.96
C ALA A 3 -6.48 -12.63 39.62
N GLN A 4 -6.55 -13.67 40.45
CA GLN A 4 -7.51 -14.78 40.25
C GLN A 4 -8.97 -14.32 40.34
N PHE A 5 -9.28 -13.38 41.23
CA PHE A 5 -10.63 -12.81 41.36
C PHE A 5 -11.03 -12.01 40.11
N VAL A 6 -10.12 -11.17 39.60
CA VAL A 6 -10.34 -10.41 38.36
C VAL A 6 -10.51 -11.34 37.16
N LEU A 7 -9.69 -12.38 37.04
CA LEU A 7 -9.79 -13.38 35.97
C LEU A 7 -11.09 -14.20 36.05
N SER A 8 -11.55 -14.57 37.25
CA SER A 8 -12.81 -15.29 37.43
C SER A 8 -14.02 -14.42 37.12
N GLU A 9 -13.99 -13.13 37.49
CA GLU A 9 -15.05 -12.19 37.11
C GLU A 9 -15.08 -11.93 35.59
N ILE A 10 -13.93 -11.81 34.94
CA ILE A 10 -13.84 -11.68 33.48
C ILE A 10 -14.51 -12.88 32.80
N GLY A 11 -14.20 -14.11 33.24
CA GLY A 11 -14.78 -15.33 32.67
C GLY A 11 -16.30 -15.42 32.86
N VAL A 12 -16.82 -15.01 34.03
CA VAL A 12 -18.26 -14.99 34.31
C VAL A 12 -18.98 -13.89 33.50
N GLY A 13 -18.36 -12.71 33.37
CA GLY A 13 -18.87 -11.60 32.55
C GLY A 13 -18.96 -11.96 31.06
N LEU A 14 -17.88 -12.56 30.53
CA LEU A 14 -17.78 -13.06 29.16
C LEU A 14 -18.86 -14.10 28.84
N ARG A 15 -19.08 -15.09 29.71
CA ARG A 15 -20.11 -16.12 29.49
C ARG A 15 -21.52 -15.55 29.50
N ARG A 16 -21.79 -14.58 30.37
CA ARG A 16 -23.13 -14.00 30.51
C ARG A 16 -23.52 -13.07 29.34
N ASN A 17 -22.54 -12.46 28.68
CA ASN A 17 -22.72 -11.61 27.50
C ASN A 17 -21.92 -12.13 26.28
N LEU A 18 -21.95 -13.44 26.05
CA LEU A 18 -21.09 -14.11 25.08
C LEU A 18 -21.31 -13.62 23.64
N THR A 19 -22.57 -13.44 23.23
CA THR A 19 -22.93 -12.99 21.88
C THR A 19 -22.40 -11.59 21.57
N MET A 20 -22.55 -10.66 22.51
CA MET A 20 -22.03 -9.29 22.39
C MET A 20 -20.49 -9.29 22.35
N THR A 21 -19.85 -10.13 23.18
CA THR A 21 -18.39 -10.19 23.20
C THR A 21 -17.84 -10.77 21.90
N ILE A 22 -18.45 -11.84 21.36
CA ILE A 22 -18.08 -12.38 20.05
C ILE A 22 -18.24 -11.33 18.96
N ALA A 23 -19.35 -10.57 18.97
CA ALA A 23 -19.57 -9.50 18.00
C ALA A 23 -18.46 -8.42 18.06
N VAL A 24 -18.03 -8.02 19.27
CA VAL A 24 -16.90 -7.09 19.45
C VAL A 24 -15.60 -7.70 18.96
N VAL A 25 -15.29 -8.95 19.33
CA VAL A 25 -14.06 -9.64 18.90
C VAL A 25 -13.97 -9.72 17.38
N VAL A 26 -15.04 -10.13 16.71
CA VAL A 26 -15.09 -10.22 15.24
C VAL A 26 -14.97 -8.84 14.59
N SER A 27 -15.69 -7.84 15.10
CA SER A 27 -15.62 -6.48 14.56
C SER A 27 -14.23 -5.86 14.71
N VAL A 28 -13.59 -6.03 15.87
CA VAL A 28 -12.21 -5.60 16.10
C VAL A 28 -11.25 -6.36 15.19
N ALA A 29 -11.41 -7.68 15.06
CA ALA A 29 -10.58 -8.49 14.18
C ALA A 29 -10.65 -8.03 12.72
N LEU A 30 -11.84 -7.80 12.18
CA LEU A 30 -12.02 -7.33 10.80
C LEU A 30 -11.45 -5.93 10.62
N SER A 31 -11.68 -5.02 11.57
CA SER A 31 -11.18 -3.64 11.48
C SER A 31 -9.66 -3.58 11.51
N LEU A 32 -9.03 -4.33 12.42
CA LEU A 32 -7.57 -4.40 12.53
C LEU A 32 -6.95 -5.17 11.37
N ALA A 33 -7.60 -6.22 10.85
CA ALA A 33 -7.14 -6.94 9.68
C ALA A 33 -7.15 -6.03 8.44
N LEU A 34 -8.22 -5.25 8.24
CA LEU A 34 -8.28 -4.26 7.16
C LEU A 34 -7.20 -3.17 7.33
N ALA A 35 -6.94 -2.73 8.56
CA ALA A 35 -5.88 -1.77 8.84
C ALA A 35 -4.50 -2.32 8.49
N GLY A 36 -4.18 -3.53 8.97
CA GLY A 36 -2.91 -4.18 8.66
C GLY A 36 -2.77 -4.51 7.17
N ALA A 37 -3.84 -4.97 6.51
CA ALA A 37 -3.85 -5.22 5.08
C ALA A 37 -3.60 -3.93 4.28
N SER A 38 -4.21 -2.81 4.68
CA SER A 38 -3.98 -1.50 4.04
C SER A 38 -2.52 -1.06 4.14
N LEU A 39 -1.88 -1.25 5.31
CA LEU A 39 -0.45 -0.97 5.50
C LEU A 39 0.43 -1.88 4.64
N LEU A 40 0.15 -3.18 4.62
CA LEU A 40 0.92 -4.15 3.82
C LEU A 40 0.76 -3.90 2.31
N VAL A 41 -0.44 -3.57 1.84
CA VAL A 41 -0.68 -3.20 0.44
C VAL A 41 0.06 -1.92 0.09
N ARG A 42 0.09 -0.91 0.97
CA ARG A 42 0.89 0.30 0.77
C ARG A 42 2.37 -0.04 0.58
N ASP A 43 2.93 -0.87 1.45
CA ASP A 43 4.34 -1.27 1.38
C ASP A 43 4.64 -2.08 0.11
N GLN A 44 3.71 -2.95 -0.31
CA GLN A 44 3.82 -3.67 -1.58
C GLN A 44 3.79 -2.73 -2.79
N VAL A 45 2.90 -1.73 -2.81
CA VAL A 45 2.83 -0.74 -3.90
C VAL A 45 4.10 0.10 -3.95
N ASN A 46 4.64 0.52 -2.81
CA ASN A 46 5.89 1.28 -2.75
C ASN A 46 7.08 0.44 -3.24
N SER A 47 7.22 -0.80 -2.74
CA SER A 47 8.29 -1.71 -3.17
C SER A 47 8.23 -1.99 -4.67
N MET A 48 7.01 -2.17 -5.20
CA MET A 48 6.81 -2.35 -6.63
C MET A 48 7.18 -1.09 -7.41
N LYS A 49 6.77 0.09 -6.94
CA LYS A 49 7.13 1.37 -7.57
C LYS A 49 8.65 1.54 -7.64
N ASP A 50 9.37 1.27 -6.55
CA ASP A 50 10.82 1.42 -6.48
C ASP A 50 11.54 0.43 -7.41
N TYR A 51 11.10 -0.83 -7.43
CA TYR A 51 11.64 -1.86 -8.33
C TYR A 51 11.49 -1.48 -9.82
N TRP A 52 10.31 -1.00 -10.21
CA TRP A 52 10.06 -0.61 -11.59
C TRP A 52 10.74 0.71 -11.93
N TYR A 53 10.80 1.68 -11.02
CA TYR A 53 11.44 2.97 -11.26
C TYR A 53 12.96 2.84 -11.44
N ASP A 54 13.62 1.87 -10.79
CA ASP A 54 15.04 1.58 -11.04
C ASP A 54 15.29 1.04 -12.47
N LYS A 55 14.29 0.43 -13.10
CA LYS A 55 14.41 -0.13 -14.46
C LYS A 55 13.95 0.81 -15.56
N VAL A 56 13.35 1.95 -15.21
CA VAL A 56 12.82 2.86 -16.21
C VAL A 56 13.92 3.76 -16.76
N GLU A 57 14.00 3.79 -18.08
CA GLU A 57 14.89 4.66 -18.84
C GLU A 57 14.08 5.70 -19.61
N VAL A 58 14.68 6.88 -19.74
CA VAL A 58 14.20 7.93 -20.63
C VAL A 58 14.66 7.61 -22.04
N SER A 59 13.74 7.64 -22.99
CA SER A 59 14.03 7.27 -24.37
C SER A 59 13.95 8.49 -25.26
N ILE A 60 15.10 8.89 -25.82
CA ILE A 60 15.19 10.00 -26.77
C ILE A 60 15.20 9.39 -28.16
N TYR A 61 14.06 9.42 -28.85
CA TYR A 61 13.91 8.88 -30.19
C TYR A 61 14.31 9.90 -31.25
N PHE A 62 15.05 9.44 -32.25
CA PHE A 62 15.46 10.23 -33.39
C PHE A 62 14.50 10.09 -34.57
N CYS A 63 14.46 11.11 -35.42
CA CYS A 63 13.66 11.12 -36.64
C CYS A 63 14.11 10.03 -37.61
N THR A 64 13.16 9.28 -38.18
CA THR A 64 13.41 8.31 -39.26
C THR A 64 12.93 8.84 -40.61
N LYS A 65 13.27 8.14 -41.70
CA LYS A 65 12.75 8.45 -43.05
C LYS A 65 11.23 8.32 -43.13
N ALA A 66 10.62 7.50 -42.27
CA ALA A 66 9.17 7.30 -42.21
C ALA A 66 8.42 8.42 -41.47
N ASP A 67 9.13 9.32 -40.76
CA ASP A 67 8.53 10.32 -39.87
C ASP A 67 8.29 11.69 -40.51
N HIS A 68 8.28 11.76 -41.84
CA HIS A 68 8.10 12.99 -42.61
C HIS A 68 6.78 13.73 -42.35
N THR A 69 5.81 13.06 -41.73
CA THR A 69 4.52 13.64 -41.30
C THR A 69 4.60 14.41 -39.98
N SER A 70 5.67 14.24 -39.19
CA SER A 70 5.85 14.93 -37.91
C SER A 70 6.56 16.28 -38.12
N PRO A 71 6.05 17.41 -37.58
CA PRO A 71 6.65 18.73 -37.78
C PRO A 71 8.12 18.83 -37.35
N GLN A 72 8.51 18.08 -36.32
CA GLN A 72 9.88 18.03 -35.79
C GLN A 72 10.84 17.22 -36.67
N CYS A 73 10.32 16.39 -37.57
CA CYS A 73 11.08 15.50 -38.45
C CYS A 73 10.90 15.83 -39.94
N ALA A 74 10.41 17.03 -40.25
CA ALA A 74 10.22 17.49 -41.64
C ALA A 74 11.53 17.54 -42.44
N ALA A 75 12.66 17.71 -41.76
CA ALA A 75 14.01 17.69 -42.37
C ALA A 75 14.49 16.28 -42.74
N GLY A 76 13.73 15.23 -42.43
CA GLY A 76 14.07 13.84 -42.71
C GLY A 76 14.74 13.13 -41.53
N ALA A 77 15.46 12.04 -41.84
CA ALA A 77 16.14 11.24 -40.83
C ALA A 77 17.24 12.04 -40.10
N ALA A 78 17.44 11.75 -38.82
CA ALA A 78 18.47 12.40 -38.03
C ALA A 78 19.88 12.10 -38.60
N THR A 79 20.73 13.13 -38.67
CA THR A 79 22.12 12.99 -39.09
C THR A 79 23.00 12.49 -37.93
N ASP A 80 24.10 11.80 -38.22
CA ASP A 80 25.04 11.30 -37.21
C ASP A 80 25.56 12.43 -36.29
N ASP A 81 25.77 13.63 -36.83
CA ASP A 81 26.18 14.82 -36.05
C ASP A 81 25.13 15.24 -35.01
N GLN A 82 23.83 15.17 -35.36
CA GLN A 82 22.73 15.46 -34.44
C GLN A 82 22.67 14.41 -33.31
N VAL A 83 22.87 13.14 -33.64
CA VAL A 83 22.91 12.05 -32.64
C VAL A 83 24.12 12.21 -31.71
N ALA A 84 25.28 12.57 -32.25
CA ALA A 84 26.51 12.82 -31.49
C ALA A 84 26.42 14.07 -30.60
N GLN A 85 25.71 15.10 -31.04
CA GLN A 85 25.47 16.30 -30.24
C GLN A 85 24.63 15.97 -29.01
N VAL A 86 23.56 15.17 -29.15
CA VAL A 86 22.74 14.72 -28.02
C VAL A 86 23.57 13.94 -27.00
N LYS A 87 24.46 13.05 -27.46
CA LYS A 87 25.42 12.34 -26.59
C LYS A 87 26.30 13.31 -25.78
N THR A 88 26.82 14.34 -26.44
CA THR A 88 27.67 15.36 -25.81
C THR A 88 26.91 16.17 -24.77
N ASP A 89 25.65 16.49 -25.05
CA ASP A 89 24.79 17.24 -24.13
C ASP A 89 24.38 16.36 -22.93
N LEU A 90 24.09 15.08 -23.13
CA LEU A 90 23.82 14.11 -22.06
C LEU A 90 25.00 13.96 -21.11
N ALA A 91 26.23 13.90 -21.64
CA ALA A 91 27.44 13.77 -20.84
C ALA A 91 27.69 14.96 -19.89
N LYS A 92 27.12 16.14 -20.17
CA LYS A 92 27.23 17.33 -19.32
C LYS A 92 26.20 17.36 -18.19
N MET A 93 25.20 16.49 -18.22
CA MET A 93 24.10 16.50 -17.25
C MET A 93 24.43 15.62 -16.04
N ALA A 94 24.64 16.24 -14.88
CA ALA A 94 24.88 15.53 -13.62
C ALA A 94 23.71 14.64 -13.14
N LEU A 95 22.51 14.80 -13.73
CA LEU A 95 21.33 13.98 -13.45
C LEU A 95 21.32 12.64 -14.20
N VAL A 96 22.18 12.45 -15.20
CA VAL A 96 22.28 11.21 -15.96
C VAL A 96 23.22 10.23 -15.25
N GLN A 97 22.75 9.01 -15.03
CA GLN A 97 23.53 7.93 -14.44
C GLN A 97 24.27 7.14 -15.53
N THR A 98 23.53 6.65 -16.52
CA THR A 98 24.06 5.90 -17.66
C THR A 98 23.27 6.25 -18.92
N TYR A 99 23.90 6.16 -20.08
CA TYR A 99 23.22 6.32 -21.37
C TYR A 99 23.74 5.28 -22.36
N THR A 100 22.83 4.62 -23.05
CA THR A 100 23.12 3.54 -24.01
C THR A 100 22.49 3.88 -25.34
N PHE A 101 23.25 3.72 -26.43
CA PHE A 101 22.72 3.88 -27.77
C PHE A 101 22.02 2.61 -28.18
N GLU A 102 20.81 2.73 -28.72
CA GLU A 102 20.09 1.63 -29.34
C GLU A 102 19.90 1.95 -30.82
N SER A 103 20.52 1.13 -31.66
CA SER A 103 20.39 1.22 -33.12
C SER A 103 19.01 0.73 -33.58
N SER A 104 18.58 1.15 -34.77
CA SER A 104 17.33 0.69 -35.38
C SER A 104 17.24 -0.84 -35.50
N SER A 105 18.36 -1.52 -35.76
CA SER A 105 18.43 -2.98 -35.79
C SER A 105 18.25 -3.62 -34.42
N GLU A 106 18.86 -3.06 -33.37
CA GLU A 106 18.70 -3.56 -32.00
C GLU A 106 17.27 -3.33 -31.51
N ALA A 107 16.71 -2.15 -31.76
CA ALA A 107 15.31 -1.83 -31.45
C ALA A 107 14.34 -2.80 -32.13
N TYR A 108 14.59 -3.17 -33.40
CA TYR A 108 13.79 -4.17 -34.11
C TYR A 108 13.89 -5.57 -33.48
N GLN A 109 15.10 -6.00 -33.06
CA GLN A 109 15.28 -7.28 -32.37
C GLN A 109 14.55 -7.31 -31.02
N HIS A 110 14.68 -6.25 -30.22
CA HIS A 110 13.96 -6.14 -28.95
C HIS A 110 12.44 -6.12 -29.14
N PHE A 111 11.94 -5.45 -30.18
CA PHE A 111 10.53 -5.45 -30.53
C PHE A 111 10.03 -6.86 -30.88
N LYS A 112 10.79 -7.61 -31.69
CA LYS A 112 10.49 -8.99 -32.06
C LYS A 112 10.50 -9.94 -30.87
N GLN A 113 11.45 -9.78 -29.94
CA GLN A 113 11.52 -10.61 -28.74
C GLN A 113 10.37 -10.33 -27.76
N SER A 114 9.98 -9.07 -27.62
CA SER A 114 8.93 -8.66 -26.68
C SER A 114 7.52 -8.90 -27.20
N ASN A 115 7.33 -8.99 -28.53
CA ASN A 115 6.03 -9.11 -29.16
C ASN A 115 6.05 -10.14 -30.30
N PRO A 116 6.38 -11.42 -30.04
CA PRO A 116 6.60 -12.42 -31.09
C PRO A 116 5.38 -12.65 -31.98
N ASP A 117 4.17 -12.47 -31.45
CA ASP A 117 2.90 -12.71 -32.14
C ASP A 117 2.31 -11.45 -32.80
N ASN A 118 3.03 -10.34 -32.83
CA ASN A 118 2.49 -9.07 -33.33
C ASN A 118 2.47 -9.06 -34.87
N PRO A 119 1.30 -8.89 -35.52
CA PRO A 119 1.17 -8.88 -36.98
C PRO A 119 1.95 -7.74 -37.66
N LEU A 120 2.33 -6.69 -36.91
CA LEU A 120 3.18 -5.60 -37.41
C LEU A 120 4.62 -6.05 -37.73
N LEU A 121 5.09 -7.17 -37.18
CA LEU A 121 6.42 -7.70 -37.47
C LEU A 121 6.63 -8.06 -38.96
N ALA A 122 5.54 -8.37 -39.68
CA ALA A 122 5.57 -8.67 -41.10
C ALA A 122 5.52 -7.42 -42.00
N ALA A 123 5.09 -6.28 -41.46
CA ALA A 123 4.85 -5.04 -42.21
C ALA A 123 5.91 -3.95 -41.97
N VAL A 124 6.76 -4.11 -40.95
CA VAL A 124 7.74 -3.11 -40.51
C VAL A 124 9.13 -3.71 -40.58
N GLY A 125 10.02 -3.13 -41.38
CA GLY A 125 11.43 -3.48 -41.43
C GLY A 125 12.27 -2.72 -40.39
N PRO A 126 13.54 -3.12 -40.16
CA PRO A 126 14.43 -2.45 -39.19
C PRO A 126 14.57 -0.94 -39.42
N GLU A 127 14.55 -0.49 -40.68
CA GLU A 127 14.67 0.90 -41.10
C GLU A 127 13.53 1.82 -40.65
N ALA A 128 12.39 1.24 -40.27
CA ALA A 128 11.25 1.98 -39.73
C ALA A 128 11.33 2.13 -38.20
N MET A 129 12.27 1.46 -37.53
CA MET A 129 12.51 1.63 -36.10
C MET A 129 13.39 2.85 -35.83
N PRO A 130 12.97 3.79 -34.98
CA PRO A 130 13.80 4.92 -34.61
C PRO A 130 15.01 4.47 -33.80
N GLN A 131 16.17 5.04 -34.12
CA GLN A 131 17.32 4.98 -33.22
C GLN A 131 16.98 5.76 -31.94
N SER A 132 17.55 5.36 -30.81
CA SER A 132 17.32 6.07 -29.56
C SER A 132 18.51 6.09 -28.62
N TRP A 133 18.60 7.13 -27.81
CA TRP A 133 19.38 7.09 -26.57
C TRP A 133 18.47 6.66 -25.42
N ARG A 134 18.83 5.55 -24.79
CA ARG A 134 18.25 5.06 -23.54
C ARG A 134 19.04 5.64 -22.38
N VAL A 135 18.42 6.51 -21.59
CA VAL A 135 19.07 7.32 -20.57
C VAL A 135 18.49 6.97 -19.20
N LYS A 136 19.31 6.40 -18.32
CA LYS A 136 18.96 6.17 -16.91
C LYS A 136 19.31 7.41 -16.10
N LEU A 137 18.37 7.88 -15.30
CA LEU A 137 18.56 9.05 -14.44
C LEU A 137 18.90 8.63 -13.01
N ASN A 138 19.71 9.45 -12.34
CA ASN A 138 19.98 9.31 -10.90
C ASN A 138 18.70 9.45 -10.07
N ASP A 139 17.79 10.31 -10.54
CA ASP A 139 16.45 10.46 -10.00
C ASP A 139 15.45 10.37 -11.16
N PRO A 140 14.72 9.25 -11.28
CA PRO A 140 13.74 9.08 -12.34
C PRO A 140 12.74 10.24 -12.35
N THR A 141 12.33 10.79 -11.19
CA THR A 141 11.32 11.87 -11.07
C THR A 141 11.67 13.15 -11.83
N LYS A 142 12.94 13.33 -12.20
CA LYS A 142 13.43 14.50 -12.94
C LYS A 142 13.41 14.36 -14.47
N PHE A 143 12.60 13.45 -15.02
CA PHE A 143 12.39 13.33 -16.47
C PHE A 143 12.09 14.66 -17.15
N ASP A 144 11.28 15.52 -16.54
CA ASP A 144 10.85 16.79 -17.15
C ASP A 144 12.03 17.70 -17.53
N VAL A 145 13.15 17.58 -16.81
CA VAL A 145 14.40 18.30 -17.11
C VAL A 145 15.03 17.80 -18.41
N VAL A 146 15.07 16.48 -18.59
CA VAL A 146 15.58 15.84 -19.82
C VAL A 146 14.63 16.10 -20.97
N GLN A 147 13.33 15.96 -20.76
CA GLN A 147 12.32 16.29 -21.76
C GLN A 147 12.47 17.73 -22.23
N SER A 148 12.55 18.70 -21.32
CA SER A 148 12.68 20.11 -21.68
C SER A 148 14.00 20.44 -22.39
N ALA A 149 15.08 19.71 -22.06
CA ALA A 149 16.38 19.95 -22.66
C ALA A 149 16.53 19.38 -24.09
N PHE A 150 15.82 18.29 -24.41
CA PHE A 150 15.96 17.59 -25.69
C PHE A 150 14.72 17.68 -26.59
N ALA A 151 13.55 17.99 -26.05
CA ALA A 151 12.34 18.19 -26.85
C ALA A 151 12.53 19.38 -27.80
N GLY A 152 12.30 19.15 -29.09
CA GLY A 152 12.44 20.18 -30.12
C GLY A 152 13.88 20.43 -30.59
N LYS A 153 14.88 19.68 -30.12
CA LYS A 153 16.22 19.73 -30.73
C LYS A 153 16.18 19.14 -32.16
N PRO A 154 17.00 19.69 -33.09
CA PRO A 154 17.10 19.14 -34.45
C PRO A 154 17.43 17.65 -34.44
N GLY A 155 16.67 16.85 -35.20
CA GLY A 155 16.84 15.40 -35.30
C GLY A 155 16.16 14.59 -34.20
N VAL A 156 15.69 15.21 -33.11
CA VAL A 156 14.94 14.52 -32.05
C VAL A 156 13.45 14.51 -32.39
N LYS A 157 12.87 13.32 -32.50
CA LYS A 157 11.45 13.10 -32.75
C LYS A 157 10.64 13.28 -31.47
N SER A 158 10.94 12.49 -30.45
CA SER A 158 10.23 12.49 -29.18
C SER A 158 11.14 12.11 -28.03
N VAL A 159 10.84 12.67 -26.85
CA VAL A 159 11.45 12.26 -25.58
C VAL A 159 10.35 11.64 -24.77
N GLU A 160 10.42 10.32 -24.59
CA GLU A 160 9.37 9.53 -23.96
C GLU A 160 9.79 9.06 -22.57
N ASP A 161 8.83 9.18 -21.65
CA ASP A 161 8.93 8.66 -20.29
C ASP A 161 8.17 7.33 -20.22
N GLN A 162 8.90 6.23 -20.09
CA GLN A 162 8.27 4.92 -19.92
C GLN A 162 7.48 4.83 -18.60
N ARG A 163 7.70 5.74 -17.64
CA ARG A 163 6.93 5.78 -16.38
C ARG A 163 5.51 6.21 -16.58
N LYS A 164 5.18 7.04 -17.58
CA LYS A 164 3.80 7.52 -17.79
C LYS A 164 2.81 6.36 -17.95
N ILE A 165 3.25 5.27 -18.59
CA ILE A 165 2.45 4.04 -18.72
C ILE A 165 2.19 3.42 -17.34
N LEU A 166 3.22 3.36 -16.49
CA LEU A 166 3.13 2.83 -15.13
C LEU A 166 2.39 3.78 -14.16
N GLU A 167 2.42 5.09 -14.40
CA GLU A 167 1.76 6.09 -13.55
C GLU A 167 0.24 5.93 -13.51
N ASN A 168 -0.38 5.55 -14.63
CA ASN A 168 -1.80 5.24 -14.67
C ASN A 168 -2.14 4.05 -13.77
N LEU A 169 -1.33 2.98 -13.85
CA LEU A 169 -1.47 1.81 -12.99
C LEU A 169 -1.27 2.17 -11.51
N PHE A 170 -0.19 2.88 -11.18
CA PHE A 170 0.07 3.33 -9.81
C PHE A 170 -0.96 4.35 -9.31
N GLY A 171 -1.56 5.14 -10.20
CA GLY A 171 -2.70 6.01 -9.91
C GLY A 171 -3.92 5.20 -9.48
N LEU A 172 -4.27 4.16 -10.24
CA LEU A 172 -5.37 3.25 -9.91
C LEU A 172 -5.11 2.51 -8.59
N LEU A 173 -3.90 2.00 -8.38
CA LEU A 173 -3.51 1.34 -7.13
C LEU A 173 -3.60 2.29 -5.92
N ARG A 174 -3.17 3.55 -6.08
CA ARG A 174 -3.35 4.59 -5.04
C ARG A 174 -4.82 4.89 -4.77
N GLY A 175 -5.66 4.90 -5.82
CA GLY A 175 -7.11 5.05 -5.68
C GLY A 175 -7.73 3.92 -4.85
N LEU A 176 -7.40 2.66 -5.19
CA LEU A 176 -7.83 1.48 -4.43
C LEU A 176 -7.33 1.51 -2.99
N GLN A 177 -6.07 1.90 -2.78
CA GLN A 177 -5.49 2.04 -1.44
C GLN A 177 -6.23 3.09 -0.62
N THR A 178 -6.59 4.22 -1.24
CA THR A 178 -7.35 5.30 -0.58
C THR A 178 -8.75 4.82 -0.21
N ALA A 179 -9.43 4.09 -1.10
CA ALA A 179 -10.73 3.49 -0.82
C ALA A 179 -10.65 2.49 0.35
N ALA A 180 -9.64 1.61 0.35
CA ALA A 180 -9.39 0.66 1.43
C ALA A 180 -9.11 1.37 2.77
N PHE A 181 -8.36 2.48 2.74
CA PHE A 181 -8.11 3.30 3.92
C PHE A 181 -9.40 3.92 4.48
N VAL A 182 -10.29 4.44 3.62
CA VAL A 182 -11.59 4.97 4.05
C VAL A 182 -12.45 3.88 4.70
N ILE A 183 -12.52 2.69 4.08
CA ILE A 183 -13.24 1.54 4.63
C ILE A 183 -12.66 1.12 5.99
N MET A 184 -11.33 1.10 6.12
CA MET A 184 -10.64 0.83 7.38
C MET A 184 -11.06 1.82 8.47
N VAL A 185 -11.04 3.13 8.20
CA VAL A 185 -11.44 4.15 9.19
C VAL A 185 -12.89 3.96 9.61
N LEU A 186 -13.79 3.70 8.66
CA LEU A 186 -15.21 3.43 8.94
C LEU A 186 -15.37 2.17 9.82
N MET A 187 -14.64 1.10 9.52
CA MET A 187 -14.70 -0.14 10.31
C MET A 187 -14.18 0.06 11.73
N LEU A 188 -13.07 0.79 11.91
CA LEU A 188 -12.57 1.15 13.24
C LEU A 188 -13.60 1.95 14.04
N PHE A 189 -14.32 2.87 13.38
CA PHE A 189 -15.41 3.62 14.00
C PHE A 189 -16.58 2.72 14.42
N VAL A 190 -16.98 1.76 13.56
CA VAL A 190 -18.01 0.76 13.91
C VAL A 190 -17.58 -0.10 15.09
N ALA A 191 -16.34 -0.60 15.09
CA ALA A 191 -15.80 -1.38 16.19
C ALA A 191 -15.79 -0.57 17.50
N LEU A 192 -15.41 0.71 17.44
CA LEU A 192 -15.46 1.62 18.58
C LEU A 192 -16.88 1.74 19.15
N LEU A 193 -17.89 1.96 18.30
CA LEU A 193 -19.29 2.03 18.73
C LEU A 193 -19.79 0.73 19.38
N LEU A 194 -19.39 -0.42 18.84
CA LEU A 194 -19.74 -1.72 19.40
C LEU A 194 -19.10 -1.95 20.77
N ILE A 195 -17.84 -1.53 20.96
CA ILE A 195 -17.17 -1.59 22.26
C ILE A 195 -17.93 -0.70 23.27
N VAL A 196 -18.23 0.55 22.89
CA VAL A 196 -18.99 1.49 23.74
C VAL A 196 -20.33 0.89 24.14
N ASN A 197 -21.08 0.32 23.19
CA ASN A 197 -22.38 -0.27 23.45
C ASN A 197 -22.26 -1.49 24.39
N THR A 198 -21.27 -2.35 24.13
CA THR A 198 -21.03 -3.55 24.95
C THR A 198 -20.67 -3.19 26.39
N VAL A 199 -19.77 -2.22 26.58
CA VAL A 199 -19.40 -1.71 27.91
C VAL A 199 -20.63 -1.12 28.62
N ARG A 200 -21.46 -0.35 27.91
CA ARG A 200 -22.68 0.24 28.47
C ARG A 200 -23.68 -0.83 28.93
N VAL A 201 -23.91 -1.84 28.11
CA VAL A 201 -24.83 -2.95 28.43
C VAL A 201 -24.28 -3.79 29.60
N SER A 202 -22.98 -4.09 29.60
CA SER A 202 -22.33 -4.80 30.70
C SER A 202 -22.46 -4.02 32.02
N ALA A 203 -22.18 -2.71 32.00
CA ALA A 203 -22.33 -1.84 33.16
C ALA A 203 -23.77 -1.78 33.69
N PHE A 204 -24.75 -1.68 32.80
CA PHE A 204 -26.17 -1.67 33.19
C PHE A 204 -26.61 -2.98 33.84
N SER A 205 -26.17 -4.13 33.30
CA SER A 205 -26.46 -5.46 33.83
C SER A 205 -25.89 -5.68 35.24
N ARG A 206 -24.80 -4.97 35.59
CA ARG A 206 -24.11 -5.03 36.88
C ARG A 206 -24.34 -3.78 37.76
N ARG A 207 -25.37 -2.97 37.48
CA ARG A 207 -25.64 -1.71 38.21
C ARG A 207 -25.88 -1.89 39.71
N ARG A 208 -26.46 -3.02 40.14
CA ARG A 208 -26.72 -3.32 41.56
C ARG A 208 -25.42 -3.63 42.31
N GLU A 209 -24.56 -4.47 41.73
CA GLU A 209 -23.23 -4.81 42.29
C GLU A 209 -22.36 -3.55 42.42
N THR A 210 -22.29 -2.77 41.34
CA THR A 210 -21.52 -1.51 41.32
C THR A 210 -22.07 -0.47 42.31
N GLY A 211 -23.39 -0.44 42.53
CA GLY A 211 -24.02 0.37 43.58
C GLY A 211 -23.59 -0.04 45.00
N ILE A 212 -23.60 -1.34 45.30
CA ILE A 212 -23.14 -1.85 46.61
C ILE A 212 -21.66 -1.56 46.83
N MET A 213 -20.81 -1.78 45.81
CA MET A 213 -19.37 -1.49 45.88
C MET A 213 -19.11 -0.01 46.19
N ARG A 214 -19.91 0.91 45.64
CA ARG A 214 -19.80 2.34 45.95
C ARG A 214 -20.22 2.69 47.38
N LEU A 215 -21.26 2.05 47.90
CA LEU A 215 -21.73 2.26 49.28
C LEU A 215 -20.69 1.83 50.32
N VAL A 216 -19.85 0.85 50.00
CA VAL A 216 -18.72 0.44 50.86
C VAL A 216 -17.42 1.22 50.60
N GLY A 217 -17.48 2.31 49.82
CA GLY A 217 -16.35 3.22 49.60
C GLY A 217 -15.37 2.82 48.50
N ALA A 218 -15.74 1.92 47.58
CA ALA A 218 -14.86 1.55 46.47
C ALA A 218 -14.60 2.75 45.54
N SER A 219 -13.33 2.93 45.15
CA SER A 219 -12.94 3.99 44.21
C SER A 219 -13.58 3.79 42.83
N ASN A 220 -13.81 4.89 42.10
CA ASN A 220 -14.37 4.84 40.75
C ASN A 220 -13.54 3.96 39.79
N PHE A 221 -12.21 3.97 39.94
CA PHE A 221 -11.33 3.12 39.14
C PHE A 221 -11.56 1.63 39.44
N TYR A 222 -11.72 1.27 40.71
CA TYR A 222 -11.96 -0.12 41.11
C TYR A 222 -13.27 -0.66 40.54
N VAL A 223 -14.34 0.16 40.52
CA VAL A 223 -15.64 -0.18 39.93
C VAL A 223 -15.55 -0.31 38.40
N GLN A 224 -14.64 0.41 37.75
CA GLN A 224 -14.49 0.47 36.29
C GLN A 224 -13.56 -0.61 35.71
N MET A 225 -12.57 -1.04 36.49
CA MET A 225 -11.57 -2.04 36.09
C MET A 225 -12.14 -3.31 35.44
N PRO A 226 -13.20 -3.98 35.95
CA PRO A 226 -13.70 -5.19 35.32
C PRO A 226 -14.22 -4.94 33.90
N PHE A 227 -14.89 -3.82 33.65
CA PHE A 227 -15.39 -3.47 32.32
C PHE A 227 -14.28 -3.12 31.33
N ILE A 228 -13.24 -2.41 31.80
CA ILE A 228 -12.06 -2.10 30.99
C ILE A 228 -11.31 -3.38 30.63
N ALA A 229 -11.18 -4.31 31.59
CA ALA A 229 -10.53 -5.59 31.38
C ALA A 229 -11.30 -6.49 30.39
N GLU A 230 -12.63 -6.53 30.46
CA GLU A 230 -13.49 -7.23 29.49
C GLU A 230 -13.24 -6.69 28.07
N ALA A 231 -13.27 -5.36 27.89
CA ALA A 231 -13.04 -4.73 26.59
C ALA A 231 -11.61 -4.96 26.08
N ALA A 232 -10.61 -4.85 26.94
CA ALA A 232 -9.21 -5.10 26.60
C ALA A 232 -8.98 -6.56 26.19
N PHE A 233 -9.59 -7.51 26.89
CA PHE A 233 -9.51 -8.92 26.55
C PHE A 233 -10.16 -9.24 25.20
N ALA A 234 -11.35 -8.69 24.94
CA ALA A 234 -12.01 -8.82 23.64
C ALA A 234 -11.15 -8.22 22.50
N ALA A 235 -10.52 -7.06 22.72
CA ALA A 235 -9.65 -6.44 21.74
C ALA A 235 -8.34 -7.21 21.52
N LEU A 236 -7.77 -7.81 22.57
CA LEU A 236 -6.62 -8.70 22.45
C LEU A 236 -6.95 -9.92 21.58
N LEU A 237 -8.08 -10.60 21.83
CA LEU A 237 -8.53 -11.71 20.99
C LEU A 237 -8.80 -11.27 19.56
N GLY A 238 -9.44 -10.11 19.37
CA GLY A 238 -9.66 -9.53 18.04
C GLY A 238 -8.35 -9.27 17.30
N SER A 239 -7.36 -8.68 17.98
CA SER A 239 -6.03 -8.42 17.39
C SER A 239 -5.25 -9.70 17.07
N ALA A 240 -5.40 -10.76 17.88
CA ALA A 240 -4.80 -12.06 17.61
C ALA A 240 -5.43 -12.71 16.37
N LEU A 241 -6.76 -12.66 16.24
CA LEU A 241 -7.47 -13.13 15.04
C LEU A 241 -7.10 -12.32 13.80
N ALA A 242 -7.01 -10.99 13.92
CA ALA A 242 -6.55 -10.13 12.84
C ALA A 242 -5.13 -10.52 12.37
N SER A 243 -4.22 -10.75 13.32
CA SER A 243 -2.86 -11.20 13.04
C SER A 243 -2.84 -12.55 12.32
N GLY A 244 -3.68 -13.49 12.76
CA GLY A 244 -3.88 -14.79 12.08
C GLY A 244 -4.43 -14.63 10.66
N LEU A 245 -5.38 -13.72 10.44
CA LEU A 245 -5.91 -13.41 9.10
C LEU A 245 -4.84 -12.83 8.18
N LEU A 246 -3.96 -11.95 8.68
CA LEU A 246 -2.87 -11.39 7.89
C LEU A 246 -1.80 -12.43 7.54
N LEU A 247 -1.44 -13.29 8.50
CA LEU A 247 -0.54 -14.40 8.24
C LEU A 247 -1.15 -15.36 7.21
N GLY A 248 -2.42 -15.75 7.38
CA GLY A 248 -3.14 -16.58 6.42
C GLY A 248 -3.22 -15.95 5.03
N GLY A 249 -3.48 -14.65 4.96
CA GLY A 249 -3.47 -13.87 3.72
C GLY A 249 -2.10 -13.87 3.04
N HIS A 250 -1.02 -13.70 3.81
CA HIS A 250 0.35 -13.79 3.29
C HIS A 250 0.66 -15.18 2.73
N PHE A 251 0.35 -16.24 3.47
CA PHE A 251 0.52 -17.62 2.99
C PHE A 251 -0.27 -17.88 1.71
N PHE A 252 -1.51 -17.40 1.62
CA PHE A 252 -2.35 -17.51 0.43
C PHE A 252 -1.72 -16.79 -0.77
N VAL A 253 -1.25 -15.55 -0.60
CA VAL A 253 -0.58 -14.79 -1.66
C VAL A 253 0.68 -15.50 -2.13
N GLN A 254 1.54 -15.96 -1.21
CA GLN A 254 2.81 -16.62 -1.56
C GLN A 254 2.61 -17.97 -2.25
N HIS A 255 1.67 -18.79 -1.80
CA HIS A 255 1.52 -20.15 -2.34
C HIS A 255 0.64 -20.22 -3.59
N TRP A 256 -0.29 -19.29 -3.76
CA TRP A 256 -1.26 -19.33 -4.85
C TRP A 256 -1.02 -18.22 -5.88
N LEU A 257 -0.89 -16.97 -5.42
CA LEU A 257 -0.81 -15.81 -6.30
C LEU A 257 0.61 -15.61 -6.88
N ALA A 258 1.65 -15.76 -6.07
CA ALA A 258 3.03 -15.57 -6.50
C ALA A 258 3.45 -16.59 -7.58
N LYS A 259 2.91 -17.81 -7.55
CA LYS A 259 3.16 -18.81 -8.59
C LYS A 259 2.56 -18.43 -9.95
N LYS A 260 1.49 -17.62 -9.96
CA LYS A 260 0.83 -17.16 -11.19
C LYS A 260 1.44 -15.86 -11.73
N VAL A 261 2.10 -15.09 -10.87
CA VAL A 261 2.65 -13.78 -11.22
C VAL A 261 4.14 -13.76 -10.90
N ALA A 262 4.93 -14.48 -11.71
CA ALA A 262 6.37 -14.68 -11.50
C ALA A 262 7.21 -13.39 -11.63
N PHE A 263 6.63 -12.32 -12.18
CA PHE A 263 7.29 -11.04 -12.43
C PHE A 263 7.22 -10.06 -11.25
N ILE A 264 6.52 -10.40 -10.15
CA ILE A 264 6.36 -9.53 -8.98
C ILE A 264 6.98 -10.19 -7.75
N THR A 265 7.95 -9.52 -7.13
CA THR A 265 8.45 -9.88 -5.80
C THR A 265 7.47 -9.37 -4.74
N PHE A 266 6.75 -10.30 -4.11
CA PHE A 266 5.82 -10.00 -3.03
C PHE A 266 6.55 -9.76 -1.71
N ILE A 267 5.97 -8.92 -0.85
CA ILE A 267 6.50 -8.61 0.48
C ILE A 267 6.73 -9.88 1.32
N GLY A 268 7.85 -9.86 2.06
CA GLY A 268 8.27 -10.95 2.91
C GLY A 268 7.44 -11.08 4.18
N LEU A 269 7.59 -12.22 4.86
CA LEU A 269 6.96 -12.48 6.16
C LEU A 269 7.37 -11.43 7.22
N SER A 270 8.57 -10.85 7.09
CA SER A 270 9.09 -9.81 7.96
C SER A 270 8.18 -8.58 8.03
N SER A 271 7.63 -8.13 6.89
CA SER A 271 6.70 -6.99 6.84
C SER A 271 5.41 -7.29 7.61
N VAL A 272 4.89 -8.52 7.49
CA VAL A 272 3.69 -8.96 8.22
C VAL A 272 3.96 -9.00 9.72
N LEU A 273 5.09 -9.59 10.12
CA LEU A 273 5.50 -9.67 11.52
C LEU A 273 5.75 -8.29 12.15
N ALA A 274 6.22 -7.31 11.37
CA ALA A 274 6.40 -5.94 11.83
C ALA A 274 5.07 -5.22 12.13
N VAL A 275 3.98 -5.57 11.42
CA VAL A 275 2.65 -4.95 11.60
C VAL A 275 1.89 -5.56 12.79
N ILE A 276 2.14 -6.81 13.16
CA ILE A 276 1.41 -7.49 14.25
C ILE A 276 1.48 -6.75 15.60
N PRO A 277 2.66 -6.33 16.11
CA PRO A 277 2.74 -5.58 17.36
C PRO A 277 1.94 -4.27 17.31
N LEU A 278 1.97 -3.59 16.16
CA LEU A 278 1.22 -2.36 15.96
C LEU A 278 -0.29 -2.60 16.08
N LEU A 279 -0.82 -3.69 15.51
CA LEU A 279 -2.24 -4.02 15.61
C LEU A 279 -2.69 -4.32 17.04
N ILE A 280 -1.85 -5.02 17.81
CA ILE A 280 -2.12 -5.31 19.22
C ILE A 280 -2.18 -4.00 20.02
N VAL A 281 -1.20 -3.12 19.83
CA VAL A 281 -1.15 -1.82 20.51
C VAL A 281 -2.36 -0.96 20.14
N VAL A 282 -2.67 -0.84 18.84
CA VAL A 282 -3.84 -0.07 18.36
C VAL A 282 -5.14 -0.65 18.89
N GLY A 283 -5.30 -1.98 18.89
CA GLY A 283 -6.47 -2.66 19.43
C GLY A 283 -6.68 -2.39 20.92
N MET A 284 -5.61 -2.52 21.73
CA MET A 284 -5.67 -2.25 23.17
C MET A 284 -5.95 -0.77 23.47
N LEU A 285 -5.31 0.15 22.74
CA LEU A 285 -5.55 1.59 22.88
C LEU A 285 -7.00 1.93 22.53
N MET A 286 -7.52 1.40 21.43
CA MET A 286 -8.91 1.63 21.01
C MET A 286 -9.89 1.15 22.07
N ALA A 287 -9.70 -0.04 22.62
CA ALA A 287 -10.54 -0.57 23.70
C ALA A 287 -10.44 0.25 24.99
N GLY A 288 -9.23 0.64 25.38
CA GLY A 288 -8.98 1.46 26.57
C GLY A 288 -9.65 2.83 26.46
N ILE A 289 -9.48 3.51 25.33
CA ILE A 289 -10.11 4.81 25.03
C ILE A 289 -11.65 4.66 25.05
N ALA A 290 -12.19 3.66 24.37
CA ALA A 290 -13.63 3.41 24.31
C ALA A 290 -14.24 3.21 25.70
N ALA A 291 -13.63 2.32 26.50
CA ALA A 291 -14.09 2.00 27.84
C ALA A 291 -13.99 3.21 28.76
N PHE A 292 -12.87 3.94 28.71
CA PHE A 292 -12.66 5.14 29.52
C PHE A 292 -13.71 6.22 29.25
N PHE A 293 -13.94 6.58 27.97
CA PHE A 293 -14.95 7.59 27.63
C PHE A 293 -16.37 7.17 28.02
N THR A 294 -16.71 5.90 27.81
CA THR A 294 -18.03 5.36 28.15
C THR A 294 -18.27 5.41 29.65
N LEU A 295 -17.35 4.87 30.45
CA LEU A 295 -17.50 4.77 31.90
C LEU A 295 -17.52 6.15 32.56
N ARG A 296 -16.71 7.10 32.07
CA ARG A 296 -16.69 8.47 32.59
C ARG A 296 -17.99 9.24 32.34
N LYS A 297 -18.69 8.92 31.24
CA LYS A 297 -19.98 9.53 30.88
C LYS A 297 -21.16 8.88 31.59
N TYR A 298 -21.17 7.54 31.72
CA TYR A 298 -22.33 6.78 32.20
C TYR A 298 -22.28 6.37 33.68
N LEU A 299 -21.12 6.42 34.34
CA LEU A 299 -21.00 6.14 35.78
C LEU A 299 -20.89 7.40 36.65
N LYS A 300 -21.01 8.61 36.08
CA LYS A 300 -21.21 9.83 36.87
C LYS A 300 -22.63 9.82 37.44
N VAL A 301 -22.74 9.45 38.71
CA VAL A 301 -23.81 9.82 39.63
C VAL A 301 -23.12 10.33 40.88
#